data_AF-A0A537W9L1-F1
#
_entry.id   AF-A0A537W9L1-F1
#
_cell.length_a   1.000
_cell.length_b   1.000
_cell.length_c   1.000
_cell.angle_alpha   90.00
_cell.angle_beta   90.00
_cell.angle_gamma   90.00
#
_symmetry.space_group_name_H-M   'P 1'
#
loop_
_entity.id
_entity.type
_entity.pdbx_description
1 polymer ?
#
loop_
_entity_poly.entity_id
_entity_poly.type
_entity_poly.pdbx_seq_one_letter_code
_entity_poly.pdbx_strand_id
1 'polypeptide(L)'
;MSARYYPLLAARAASLSLLLAGCGSAPPAAPPPAVASPLAAQAASAQPEDIDTESTIWTVLGVAKRPSQRALGPQTGDQVSPIIWEAAHDTLNFVKITSEDPMTGVLQTDWYSPPGKPNERMRIAVFILSRALRSDSFSMSIERQQRSPTGQWSDAPIARDAIAELESAVLLRARHIRAERYRDTS
;
A
#
# COMPACT_ATOMS: atom_id res chain seq x y z
N MET A 1 16.43 -69.79 -26.51
CA MET A 1 16.96 -69.29 -25.21
C MET A 1 16.50 -67.84 -25.10
N SER A 2 15.29 -67.57 -24.59
CA SER A 2 14.89 -67.47 -23.16
C SER A 2 15.61 -66.30 -22.47
N ALA A 3 14.99 -65.31 -21.81
CA ALA A 3 13.63 -65.17 -21.28
C ALA A 3 13.27 -63.68 -21.08
N ARG A 4 11.96 -63.39 -21.01
CA ARG A 4 11.37 -62.14 -20.49
C ARG A 4 11.30 -62.20 -18.96
N TYR A 5 11.54 -61.08 -18.25
CA TYR A 5 11.09 -60.89 -16.86
C TYR A 5 10.77 -59.41 -16.55
N TYR A 6 9.51 -59.16 -16.19
CA TYR A 6 8.99 -58.07 -15.34
C TYR A 6 8.44 -58.75 -14.06
N PRO A 7 7.95 -58.07 -13.02
CA PRO A 7 8.35 -56.84 -12.32
C PRO A 7 8.66 -57.14 -10.82
N LEU A 8 9.19 -56.21 -10.03
CA LEU A 8 9.13 -56.32 -8.56
C LEU A 8 8.84 -54.97 -7.88
N LEU A 9 7.69 -54.95 -7.21
CA LEU A 9 7.30 -54.02 -6.15
C LEU A 9 8.33 -54.00 -5.03
N ALA A 10 8.68 -52.80 -4.55
CA ALA A 10 9.22 -52.62 -3.21
C ALA A 10 8.56 -51.40 -2.57
N ALA A 11 7.52 -51.68 -1.79
CA ALA A 11 7.00 -50.76 -0.80
C ALA A 11 8.07 -50.51 0.27
N ARG A 12 8.32 -49.25 0.63
CA ARG A 12 8.84 -48.91 1.95
C ARG A 12 8.11 -47.71 2.52
N ALA A 13 7.25 -48.03 3.49
CA ALA A 13 6.79 -47.12 4.52
C ALA A 13 7.99 -46.65 5.36
N ALA A 14 8.05 -45.35 5.64
CA ALA A 14 8.86 -44.79 6.70
C ALA A 14 8.01 -43.76 7.45
N SER A 15 7.40 -44.27 8.51
CA SER A 15 6.73 -43.58 9.61
C SER A 15 7.64 -42.53 10.27
N LEU A 16 7.18 -41.29 10.37
CA LEU A 16 7.78 -40.26 11.22
C LEU A 16 6.75 -39.82 12.26
N SER A 17 6.78 -40.48 13.42
CA SER A 17 6.04 -40.11 14.61
C SER A 17 6.97 -39.30 15.51
N LEU A 18 6.65 -38.02 15.77
CA LEU A 18 7.22 -37.29 16.90
C LEU A 18 6.08 -36.65 17.69
N LEU A 19 5.77 -37.27 18.82
CA LEU A 19 4.86 -36.77 19.85
C LEU A 19 5.66 -35.88 20.81
N LEU A 20 5.21 -34.65 21.05
CA LEU A 20 5.44 -33.99 22.33
C LEU A 20 4.09 -33.64 22.95
N ALA A 21 3.86 -34.27 24.09
CA ALA A 21 2.77 -33.99 25.00
C ALA A 21 3.12 -32.78 25.88
N GLY A 22 2.14 -31.91 26.10
CA GLY A 22 2.15 -30.90 27.15
C GLY A 22 0.72 -30.69 27.63
N CYS A 23 0.35 -31.35 28.74
CA CYS A 23 -0.91 -31.16 29.45
C CYS A 23 -0.75 -30.09 30.53
N GLY A 24 -1.73 -29.20 30.67
CA GLY A 24 -1.91 -28.35 31.83
C GLY A 24 -3.34 -27.84 31.90
N SER A 25 -4.15 -28.43 32.79
CA SER A 25 -5.56 -28.12 33.02
C SER A 25 -5.74 -27.33 34.31
N ALA A 26 -6.62 -26.31 34.31
CA ALA A 26 -7.09 -25.62 35.50
C ALA A 26 -8.56 -25.16 35.33
N PRO A 27 -9.40 -25.20 36.39
CA PRO A 27 -10.86 -25.08 36.31
C PRO A 27 -11.40 -23.63 36.26
N PRO A 28 -12.66 -23.41 35.86
CA PRO A 28 -13.28 -22.08 35.83
C PRO A 28 -13.92 -21.71 37.19
N ALA A 29 -13.55 -20.56 37.74
CA ALA A 29 -14.23 -19.92 38.86
C ALA A 29 -14.96 -18.64 38.38
N ALA A 30 -16.15 -18.41 38.93
CA ALA A 30 -17.12 -17.37 38.57
C ALA A 30 -16.65 -15.91 38.77
N PRO A 31 -17.30 -14.91 38.15
CA PRO A 31 -17.01 -13.47 38.34
C PRO A 31 -17.93 -12.84 39.43
N PRO A 32 -17.78 -11.54 39.79
CA PRO A 32 -16.94 -11.00 40.86
C PRO A 32 -17.77 -10.26 41.95
N PRO A 33 -17.13 -9.71 43.01
CA PRO A 33 -17.60 -8.42 43.52
C PRO A 33 -16.57 -7.31 43.27
N ALA A 34 -17.10 -6.16 42.86
CA ALA A 34 -16.37 -4.93 42.61
C ALA A 34 -15.68 -4.41 43.88
N VAL A 35 -14.41 -4.04 43.75
CA VAL A 35 -13.73 -3.11 44.65
C VAL A 35 -12.83 -2.20 43.82
N ALA A 36 -13.14 -0.91 43.90
CA ALA A 36 -12.37 0.18 43.34
C ALA A 36 -11.01 0.29 44.04
N SER A 37 -9.98 0.67 43.28
CA SER A 37 -8.92 1.54 43.77
C SER A 37 -8.27 2.31 42.62
N PRO A 38 -7.81 3.54 42.87
CA PRO A 38 -7.47 4.51 41.85
C PRO A 38 -5.97 4.50 41.53
N LEU A 39 -5.63 5.19 40.43
CA LEU A 39 -4.29 5.71 40.12
C LEU A 39 -3.25 4.64 39.74
N ALA A 40 -3.07 4.42 38.44
CA ALA A 40 -1.81 4.72 37.73
C ALA A 40 -1.71 4.00 36.37
N ALA A 41 -1.24 4.78 35.40
CA ALA A 41 -0.41 4.35 34.27
C ALA A 41 -1.05 3.50 33.17
N GLN A 42 -1.45 4.17 32.10
CA GLN A 42 -1.03 3.75 30.76
C GLN A 42 -0.68 4.99 29.94
N ALA A 43 0.51 5.52 30.20
CA ALA A 43 1.19 6.39 29.27
C ALA A 43 1.71 5.51 28.13
N ALA A 44 1.26 5.82 26.91
CA ALA A 44 1.76 5.21 25.70
C ALA A 44 3.27 5.41 25.61
N SER A 45 3.99 4.32 25.39
CA SER A 45 5.41 4.28 25.10
C SER A 45 5.69 4.93 23.75
N ALA A 46 5.83 6.26 23.74
CA ALA A 46 6.67 6.95 22.77
C ALA A 46 8.11 6.86 23.29
N GLN A 47 9.04 6.44 22.43
CA GLN A 47 10.47 6.52 22.77
C GLN A 47 10.84 8.00 22.98
N PRO A 48 11.73 8.33 23.91
CA PRO A 48 12.15 9.71 24.13
C PRO A 48 13.17 10.06 23.05
N GLU A 49 12.69 10.45 21.86
CA GLU A 49 13.46 11.40 21.09
C GLU A 49 13.56 12.69 21.92
N ASP A 50 14.79 13.07 22.22
CA ASP A 50 15.16 14.29 22.93
C ASP A 50 14.34 15.46 22.36
N ILE A 51 13.38 15.97 23.14
CA ILE A 51 12.58 17.12 22.72
C ILE A 51 13.53 18.30 22.76
N ASP A 52 14.06 18.62 21.58
CA ASP A 52 15.02 19.68 21.35
C ASP A 52 14.36 21.03 21.66
N THR A 53 14.37 21.37 22.95
CA THR A 53 13.51 22.39 23.55
C THR A 53 13.90 23.76 23.02
N GLU A 54 15.17 23.94 22.65
CA GLU A 54 15.68 25.15 22.00
C GLU A 54 14.97 25.39 20.66
N SER A 55 14.83 24.37 19.81
CA SER A 55 14.13 24.50 18.52
C SER A 55 12.65 24.91 18.69
N THR A 56 12.01 24.42 19.76
CA THR A 56 10.63 24.75 20.11
C THR A 56 10.52 26.17 20.66
N ILE A 57 11.45 26.57 21.54
CA ILE A 57 11.53 27.93 22.08
C ILE A 57 11.74 28.94 20.96
N TRP A 58 12.68 28.69 20.03
CA TRP A 58 12.90 29.58 18.88
C TRP A 58 11.69 29.66 17.95
N THR A 59 10.91 28.57 17.84
CA THR A 59 9.68 28.52 17.05
C THR A 59 8.51 29.29 17.70
N VAL A 60 8.42 29.26 19.04
CA VAL A 60 7.44 30.02 19.82
C VAL A 60 7.81 31.51 19.86
N LEU A 61 9.11 31.83 20.01
CA LEU A 61 9.64 33.19 20.01
C LEU A 61 9.75 33.82 18.60
N GLY A 62 9.37 33.10 17.55
CA GLY A 62 9.29 33.62 16.18
C GLY A 62 10.62 33.84 15.47
N VAL A 63 11.74 33.34 16.02
CA VAL A 63 13.09 33.48 15.46
C VAL A 63 13.40 32.33 14.49
N ALA A 64 12.87 31.14 14.74
CA ALA A 64 12.95 30.03 13.80
C ALA A 64 11.84 30.15 12.74
N LYS A 65 12.23 30.07 11.46
CA LYS A 65 11.29 29.98 10.34
C LYS A 65 10.54 28.66 10.47
N ARG A 66 9.30 28.70 11.00
CA ARG A 66 8.38 27.55 11.01
C ARG A 66 8.47 26.89 9.63
N PRO A 67 8.74 25.57 9.52
CA PRO A 67 8.57 24.90 8.25
C PRO A 67 7.14 25.19 7.83
N SER A 68 6.98 25.92 6.73
CA SER A 68 5.69 26.48 6.35
C SER A 68 4.72 25.32 6.25
N GLN A 69 3.76 25.25 7.18
CA GLN A 69 2.54 24.47 7.00
C GLN A 69 1.78 25.06 5.81
N ARG A 70 2.26 24.77 4.61
CA ARG A 70 1.49 24.83 3.37
C ARG A 70 0.78 23.49 3.22
N ALA A 71 0.01 23.10 4.23
CA ALA A 71 -0.92 21.99 4.12
C ALA A 71 -2.21 22.49 3.45
N LEU A 72 -2.07 23.04 2.25
CA LEU A 72 -3.18 23.13 1.29
C LEU A 72 -3.05 21.86 0.45
N GLY A 73 -3.60 20.74 0.92
CA GLY A 73 -3.55 19.47 0.21
C GLY A 73 -4.02 18.30 1.06
N PRO A 74 -4.30 17.14 0.46
CA PRO A 74 -4.61 15.91 1.17
C PRO A 74 -3.55 15.63 2.24
N GLN A 75 -3.97 15.10 3.39
CA GLN A 75 -3.03 14.67 4.42
C GLN A 75 -2.27 13.45 3.87
N THR A 76 -1.02 13.66 3.46
CA THR A 76 -0.12 12.61 2.97
C THR A 76 1.08 12.47 3.87
N GLY A 77 1.73 11.31 3.82
CA GLY A 77 2.94 11.05 4.61
C GLY A 77 4.11 11.96 4.22
N ASP A 78 5.13 11.96 5.08
CA ASP A 78 6.27 12.87 4.95
C ASP A 78 7.22 12.59 3.77
N GLN A 79 7.01 11.51 3.04
CA GLN A 79 7.76 11.23 1.82
C GLN A 79 6.87 11.35 0.56
N VAL A 80 5.56 11.47 0.75
CA VAL A 80 4.56 11.42 -0.31
C VAL A 80 4.22 12.83 -0.76
N SER A 81 4.20 13.05 -2.08
CA SER A 81 3.78 14.34 -2.63
C SER A 81 2.25 14.47 -2.58
N PRO A 82 1.68 15.46 -1.87
CA PRO A 82 0.22 15.66 -1.84
C PRO A 82 -0.34 16.05 -3.21
N ILE A 83 0.47 16.66 -4.08
CA ILE A 83 0.06 17.05 -5.44
C ILE A 83 0.05 15.83 -6.37
N ILE A 84 1.06 14.96 -6.30
CA ILE A 84 1.06 13.74 -7.12
C ILE A 84 -0.06 12.80 -6.67
N TRP A 85 -0.32 12.71 -5.36
CA TRP A 85 -1.44 11.94 -4.80
C TRP A 85 -2.78 12.38 -5.42
N GLU A 86 -3.08 13.67 -5.36
CA GLU A 86 -4.30 14.23 -5.94
C GLU A 86 -4.35 14.04 -7.47
N ALA A 87 -3.24 14.28 -8.16
CA ALA A 87 -3.16 14.09 -9.61
C ALA A 87 -3.37 12.63 -10.04
N ALA A 88 -2.85 11.67 -9.28
CA ALA A 88 -3.03 10.24 -9.54
C ALA A 88 -4.48 9.85 -9.34
N HIS A 89 -5.12 10.32 -8.26
CA HIS A 89 -6.53 10.08 -8.01
C HIS A 89 -7.41 10.67 -9.12
N ASP A 90 -7.15 11.91 -9.57
CA ASP A 90 -7.86 12.54 -10.68
C ASP A 90 -7.71 11.77 -12.00
N THR A 91 -6.50 11.30 -12.29
CA THR A 91 -6.20 10.58 -13.54
C THR A 91 -6.84 9.19 -13.55
N LEU A 92 -6.92 8.54 -12.39
CA LEU A 92 -7.47 7.20 -12.23
C LEU A 92 -8.98 7.19 -11.90
N ASN A 93 -9.65 8.35 -11.89
CA ASN A 93 -11.07 8.49 -11.54
C ASN A 93 -12.05 7.93 -12.59
N PHE A 94 -11.61 7.03 -13.46
CA PHE A 94 -12.47 6.27 -14.38
C PHE A 94 -12.77 4.86 -13.86
N VAL A 95 -12.06 4.41 -12.83
CA VAL A 95 -12.19 3.09 -12.21
C VAL A 95 -12.30 3.24 -10.70
N LYS A 96 -12.98 2.30 -10.04
CA LYS A 96 -13.04 2.24 -8.59
C LYS A 96 -11.65 1.98 -7.99
N ILE A 97 -11.30 2.71 -6.94
CA ILE A 97 -10.10 2.44 -6.14
C ILE A 97 -10.39 1.30 -5.16
N THR A 98 -9.50 0.31 -5.11
CA THR A 98 -9.66 -0.89 -4.26
C THR A 98 -8.86 -0.78 -2.96
N SER A 99 -7.71 -0.11 -3.00
CA SER A 99 -6.83 0.11 -1.86
C SER A 99 -6.08 1.43 -2.03
N GLU A 100 -6.06 2.25 -1.00
CA GLU A 100 -5.32 3.51 -0.97
C GLU A 100 -4.76 3.78 0.43
N ASP A 101 -3.50 4.21 0.48
CA ASP A 101 -2.84 4.65 1.68
C ASP A 101 -2.01 5.92 1.38
N PRO A 102 -2.53 7.12 1.75
CA PRO A 102 -1.84 8.38 1.52
C PRO A 102 -0.62 8.58 2.42
N MET A 103 -0.48 7.81 3.50
CA MET A 103 0.68 7.89 4.40
C MET A 103 1.90 7.21 3.78
N THR A 104 1.70 6.03 3.19
CA THR A 104 2.78 5.27 2.54
C THR A 104 2.93 5.58 1.05
N GLY A 105 1.92 6.22 0.44
CA GLY A 105 1.95 6.60 -0.98
C GLY A 105 1.57 5.45 -1.91
N VAL A 106 0.71 4.53 -1.46
CA VAL A 106 0.24 3.39 -2.25
C VAL A 106 -1.19 3.65 -2.72
N LEU A 107 -1.45 3.45 -4.02
CA LEU A 107 -2.79 3.56 -4.60
C LEU A 107 -3.00 2.43 -5.61
N GLN A 108 -4.11 1.72 -5.50
CA GLN A 108 -4.43 0.60 -6.38
C GLN A 108 -5.90 0.61 -6.81
N THR A 109 -6.13 0.40 -8.10
CA THR A 109 -7.47 0.32 -8.67
C THR A 109 -8.03 -1.10 -8.63
N ASP A 110 -9.36 -1.20 -8.76
CA ASP A 110 -10.02 -2.44 -9.08
C ASP A 110 -9.74 -2.86 -10.53
N TRP A 111 -10.15 -4.07 -10.89
CA TRP A 111 -10.11 -4.55 -12.26
C TRP A 111 -11.12 -3.80 -13.13
N TYR A 112 -10.64 -3.22 -14.22
CA TYR A 112 -11.44 -2.51 -15.20
C TYR A 112 -11.34 -3.18 -16.58
N SER A 113 -12.47 -3.35 -17.26
CA SER A 113 -12.52 -3.83 -18.64
C SER A 113 -12.88 -2.68 -19.58
N PRO A 114 -11.99 -2.28 -20.50
CA PRO A 114 -12.27 -1.20 -21.44
C PRO A 114 -13.50 -1.49 -22.32
N PRO A 115 -14.28 -0.46 -22.68
CA PRO A 115 -15.37 -0.60 -23.63
C PRO A 115 -14.83 -1.13 -24.96
N GLY A 116 -15.49 -2.15 -25.53
CA GLY A 116 -15.07 -2.82 -26.76
C GLY A 116 -14.08 -3.98 -26.57
N LYS A 117 -13.56 -4.20 -25.35
CA LYS A 117 -12.69 -5.35 -25.02
C LYS A 117 -13.13 -6.07 -23.74
N PRO A 118 -14.30 -6.74 -23.73
CA PRO A 118 -14.82 -7.40 -22.52
C PRO A 118 -13.99 -8.62 -22.07
N ASN A 119 -13.16 -9.17 -22.97
CA ASN A 119 -12.25 -10.27 -22.67
C ASN A 119 -10.88 -9.78 -22.18
N GLU A 120 -10.71 -8.49 -21.93
CA GLU A 120 -9.51 -7.93 -21.32
C GLU A 120 -9.89 -7.19 -20.05
N ARG A 121 -9.06 -7.33 -19.02
CA ARG A 121 -9.15 -6.53 -17.80
C ARG A 121 -7.78 -6.01 -17.42
N MET A 122 -7.76 -4.84 -16.81
CA MET A 122 -6.55 -4.20 -16.33
C MET A 122 -6.78 -3.61 -14.95
N ARG A 123 -5.76 -3.68 -14.10
CA ARG A 123 -5.69 -2.94 -12.85
C ARG A 123 -4.38 -2.16 -12.81
N ILE A 124 -4.39 -1.06 -12.09
CA ILE A 124 -3.27 -0.13 -12.02
C ILE A 124 -2.86 -0.02 -10.56
N ALA A 125 -1.54 -0.08 -10.32
CA ALA A 125 -0.95 0.24 -9.02
C ALA A 125 0.02 1.39 -9.17
N VAL A 126 0.00 2.29 -8.20
CA VAL A 126 0.81 3.50 -8.14
C VAL A 126 1.55 3.52 -6.81
N PHE A 127 2.85 3.80 -6.88
CA PHE A 127 3.71 3.95 -5.72
C PHE A 127 4.39 5.31 -5.77
N ILE A 128 4.09 6.19 -4.81
CA ILE A 128 4.69 7.53 -4.71
C ILE A 128 5.87 7.45 -3.75
N LEU A 129 7.06 7.76 -4.26
CA LEU A 129 8.34 7.54 -3.60
C LEU A 129 8.95 8.82 -3.04
N SER A 130 8.53 9.99 -3.55
CA SER A 130 9.12 11.28 -3.18
C SER A 130 8.14 12.44 -3.34
N ARG A 131 8.43 13.56 -2.67
CA ARG A 131 7.62 14.79 -2.76
C ARG A 131 7.84 15.61 -4.03
N ALA A 132 8.97 15.43 -4.71
CA ALA A 132 9.31 16.27 -5.86
C ALA A 132 8.42 15.97 -7.07
N LEU A 133 8.15 16.98 -7.90
CA LEU A 133 7.40 16.80 -9.15
C LEU A 133 8.37 16.44 -10.29
N ARG A 134 8.89 15.21 -10.28
CA ARG A 134 9.77 14.63 -11.30
C ARG A 134 9.32 13.20 -11.64
N SER A 135 9.79 12.67 -12.77
CA SER A 135 9.32 11.37 -13.28
C SER A 135 9.69 10.18 -12.42
N ASP A 136 10.78 10.24 -11.66
CA ASP A 136 11.23 9.17 -10.74
C ASP A 136 10.62 9.29 -9.34
N SER A 137 9.76 10.29 -9.09
CA SER A 137 9.12 10.45 -7.77
C SER A 137 7.94 9.52 -7.53
N PHE A 138 7.53 8.77 -8.54
CA PHE A 138 6.52 7.74 -8.44
C PHE A 138 6.75 6.68 -9.52
N SER A 139 6.14 5.52 -9.33
CA SER A 139 6.18 4.40 -10.27
C SER A 139 4.77 3.88 -10.46
N MET A 140 4.43 3.52 -11.70
CA MET A 140 3.17 2.86 -12.01
C MET A 140 3.38 1.50 -12.66
N SER A 141 2.53 0.56 -12.28
CA SER A 141 2.43 -0.73 -12.93
C SER A 141 1.00 -0.99 -13.37
N ILE A 142 0.88 -1.64 -14.52
CA ILE A 142 -0.40 -2.05 -15.06
C ILE A 142 -0.35 -3.56 -15.22
N GLU A 143 -1.27 -4.23 -14.55
CA GLU A 143 -1.47 -5.66 -14.71
C GLU A 143 -2.63 -5.88 -15.67
N ARG A 144 -2.37 -6.57 -16.77
CA ARG A 144 -3.38 -6.90 -17.78
C ARG A 144 -3.62 -8.39 -17.79
N GLN A 145 -4.89 -8.78 -17.82
CA GLN A 145 -5.32 -10.15 -17.99
C GLN A 145 -6.28 -10.28 -19.17
N GLN A 146 -6.18 -11.39 -19.86
CA GLN A 146 -7.05 -11.74 -20.98
C GLN A 146 -7.84 -13.00 -20.64
N ARG A 147 -9.11 -13.03 -21.07
CA ARG A 147 -9.99 -14.17 -20.89
C ARG A 147 -9.86 -15.11 -22.07
N SER A 148 -9.49 -16.36 -21.79
CA SER A 148 -9.50 -17.47 -22.74
C SER A 148 -10.94 -17.79 -23.20
N PRO A 149 -11.14 -18.42 -24.38
CA PRO A 149 -12.43 -19.00 -24.77
C PRO A 149 -13.02 -19.97 -23.74
N THR A 150 -12.18 -20.59 -22.90
CA THR A 150 -12.59 -21.47 -21.80
C THR A 150 -13.06 -20.71 -20.55
N GLY A 151 -13.03 -19.37 -20.57
CA GLY A 151 -13.50 -18.50 -19.50
C GLY A 151 -12.46 -18.17 -18.42
N GLN A 152 -11.25 -18.75 -18.49
CA GLN A 152 -10.15 -18.51 -17.55
C GLN A 152 -9.40 -17.21 -17.86
N TRP A 153 -8.95 -16.51 -16.82
CA TRP A 153 -8.10 -15.31 -16.95
C TRP A 153 -6.62 -15.71 -16.89
N SER A 154 -5.82 -15.19 -17.81
CA SER A 154 -4.37 -15.34 -17.80
C SER A 154 -3.69 -13.99 -18.01
N ASP A 155 -2.50 -13.82 -17.43
CA ASP A 155 -1.72 -12.60 -17.61
C ASP A 155 -1.34 -12.39 -19.07
N ALA A 156 -1.34 -11.13 -19.48
CA ALA A 156 -1.07 -10.73 -20.85
C ALA A 156 -0.10 -9.54 -20.85
N PRO A 157 0.83 -9.47 -21.81
CA PRO A 157 1.83 -8.40 -21.84
C PRO A 157 1.16 -7.05 -22.08
N ILE A 158 1.76 -5.99 -21.54
CA ILE A 158 1.38 -4.61 -21.81
C ILE A 158 2.53 -3.87 -22.50
N ALA A 159 2.20 -2.94 -23.38
CA ALA A 159 3.18 -2.06 -24.00
C ALA A 159 3.79 -1.14 -22.94
N ARG A 160 5.12 -0.98 -22.98
CA ARG A 160 5.85 -0.08 -22.08
C ARG A 160 5.39 1.38 -22.25
N ASP A 161 5.10 1.76 -23.49
CA ASP A 161 4.66 3.12 -23.82
C ASP A 161 3.35 3.48 -23.12
N ALA A 162 2.44 2.52 -22.92
CA ALA A 162 1.18 2.76 -22.21
C ALA A 162 1.40 3.15 -20.73
N ILE A 163 2.41 2.57 -20.07
CA ILE A 163 2.77 2.93 -18.69
C ILE A 163 3.36 4.35 -18.67
N ALA A 164 4.28 4.65 -19.59
CA ALA A 164 4.93 5.96 -19.69
C ALA A 164 3.94 7.08 -20.04
N GLU A 165 2.95 6.81 -20.90
CA GLU A 165 1.86 7.73 -21.22
C GLU A 165 1.01 8.04 -20.00
N LEU A 166 0.65 7.03 -19.21
CA LEU A 166 -0.10 7.22 -17.98
C LEU A 166 0.71 8.03 -16.95
N GLU A 167 2.01 7.74 -16.79
CA GLU A 167 2.92 8.50 -15.91
C GLU A 167 3.00 9.97 -16.35
N SER A 168 3.11 10.20 -17.65
CA SER A 168 3.11 11.54 -18.22
C SER A 168 1.80 12.28 -17.97
N ALA A 169 0.66 11.59 -18.05
CA ALA A 169 -0.65 12.15 -17.76
C ALA A 169 -0.78 12.60 -16.29
N VAL A 170 -0.33 11.76 -15.34
CA VAL A 170 -0.31 12.10 -13.91
C VAL A 170 0.58 13.33 -13.65
N LEU A 171 1.78 13.37 -14.23
CA LEU A 171 2.68 14.52 -14.07
C LEU A 171 2.11 15.81 -14.69
N LEU A 172 1.43 15.69 -15.83
CA LEU A 172 0.77 16.82 -16.47
C LEU A 172 -0.35 17.36 -15.56
N ARG A 173 -1.18 16.48 -15.00
CA ARG A 173 -2.23 16.86 -14.05
C ARG A 173 -1.66 17.48 -12.78
N ALA A 174 -0.56 16.94 -12.25
CA ALA A 174 0.13 17.49 -11.08
C ALA A 174 0.63 18.92 -11.32
N ARG A 175 1.17 19.21 -12.51
CA ARG A 175 1.58 20.58 -12.89
C ARG A 175 0.39 21.53 -12.97
N HIS A 176 -0.74 21.05 -13.47
CA HIS A 176 -1.99 21.82 -13.51
C HIS A 176 -2.46 22.20 -12.10
N ILE A 177 -2.61 21.21 -11.22
CA ILE A 177 -2.99 21.42 -9.81
C ILE A 177 -2.04 22.41 -9.13
N ARG A 178 -0.73 22.27 -9.38
CA ARG A 178 0.26 23.19 -8.84
C ARG A 178 0.03 24.62 -9.33
N ALA A 179 -0.25 24.83 -10.61
CA ALA A 179 -0.51 26.16 -11.18
C ALA A 179 -1.81 26.77 -10.63
N GLU A 180 -2.88 25.98 -10.49
CA GLU A 180 -4.15 26.40 -9.90
C GLU A 180 -3.96 26.91 -8.47
N ARG A 181 -3.28 26.14 -7.62
CA ARG A 181 -3.02 26.53 -6.23
C ARG A 181 -2.22 27.82 -6.10
N TYR A 182 -1.30 28.11 -7.02
CA TYR A 182 -0.57 29.38 -7.00
C TYR A 182 -1.48 30.56 -7.32
N ARG A 183 -2.39 30.40 -8.28
CA ARG A 183 -3.34 31.44 -8.70
C ARG A 183 -4.29 31.83 -7.58
N ASP A 184 -4.72 30.88 -6.75
CA ASP A 184 -5.66 31.14 -5.66
C ASP A 184 -5.02 31.85 -4.45
N THR A 185 -3.68 31.85 -4.39
CA THR A 185 -2.91 32.46 -3.29
C THR A 185 -2.41 33.87 -3.58
N SER A 186 -2.61 34.38 -4.79
CA SER A 186 -2.24 35.74 -5.23
C SER A 186 -3.44 36.66 -5.29
#